data_AF-A0A6M1U5C0-F1
#
_entry.id   AF-A0A6M1U5C0-F1
#
_cell.length_a   1.000
_cell.length_b   1.000
_cell.length_c   1.000
_cell.angle_alpha   90.00
_cell.angle_beta   90.00
_cell.angle_gamma   90.00
#
_symmetry.space_group_name_H-M   'P 1'
#
loop_
_entity.id
_entity.type
_entity.pdbx_description
1 polymer ?
#
loop_
_entity_poly.entity_id
_entity_poly.type
_entity_poly.pdbx_seq_one_letter_code
_entity_poly.pdbx_strand_id
1 'polypeptide(L)'
;MIEPTDRSEQRPRVICRCDDCGHSEYQNCDYERQSGGAWKPNEGQVIHRLTKNGWTHIKGKLRCMACSVKRKAEKPEMTENVTPLRQPTREQKRQIIELLGEVYDTTIERYRGAESDVTVAEAIGGGCMFGWVAEIREELFGPDGRNEELDALRADISVWQETSGELLTKAHAAIRAVEDHGERAKDFQRRMDALLKAAGPRGKAIA
;
A
#
# COMPACT_ATOMS: atom_id res chain seq x y z
N MET A 1 -9.57 -18.17 33.84
CA MET A 1 -8.31 -18.14 34.61
C MET A 1 -7.57 -19.48 34.51
N ILE A 2 -6.24 -19.48 34.38
CA ILE A 2 -5.39 -20.68 34.41
C ILE A 2 -4.56 -20.63 35.70
N GLU A 3 -4.70 -21.63 36.56
CA GLU A 3 -4.02 -21.72 37.85
C GLU A 3 -2.97 -22.84 37.82
N PRO A 4 -1.72 -22.59 38.27
CA PRO A 4 -0.69 -23.62 38.35
C PRO A 4 -1.03 -24.65 39.43
N THR A 5 -0.77 -25.93 39.15
CA THR A 5 -0.79 -26.99 40.18
C THR A 5 0.64 -27.45 40.53
N ASP A 6 0.77 -28.32 41.53
CA ASP A 6 2.06 -28.81 42.01
C ASP A 6 2.82 -29.56 40.90
N ARG A 7 4.10 -29.21 40.74
CA ARG A 7 5.01 -29.78 39.73
C ARG A 7 5.58 -31.14 40.17
N SER A 8 5.30 -31.58 41.39
CA SER A 8 5.80 -32.85 41.95
C SER A 8 5.18 -34.10 41.30
N GLU A 9 4.06 -33.94 40.57
CA GLU A 9 3.41 -35.03 39.84
C GLU A 9 4.17 -35.42 38.56
N GLN A 10 4.16 -36.71 38.20
CA GLN A 10 4.80 -37.24 36.99
C GLN A 10 4.32 -36.60 35.67
N ARG A 11 3.18 -35.90 35.69
CA ARG A 11 2.67 -35.10 34.56
C ARG A 11 2.22 -33.74 35.09
N PRO A 12 2.95 -32.64 34.84
CA PRO A 12 2.55 -31.32 35.31
C PRO A 12 1.20 -30.90 34.73
N ARG A 13 0.34 -30.34 35.58
CA ARG A 13 -1.03 -29.95 35.26
C ARG A 13 -1.32 -28.51 35.62
N VAL A 14 -2.38 -27.98 35.05
CA VAL A 14 -3.00 -26.71 35.42
C VAL A 14 -4.50 -26.88 35.56
N ILE A 15 -5.11 -26.03 36.40
CA ILE A 15 -6.56 -25.92 36.52
C ILE A 15 -7.01 -24.74 35.67
N CYS A 16 -7.89 -25.01 34.73
CA CYS A 16 -8.47 -24.02 33.84
C CYS A 16 -9.87 -23.71 34.32
N ARG A 17 -10.11 -22.52 34.87
CA ARG A 17 -11.42 -22.08 35.37
C ARG A 17 -12.09 -21.12 34.40
N CYS A 18 -13.36 -21.33 34.14
CA CYS A 18 -14.19 -20.39 33.41
C CYS A 18 -14.43 -19.14 34.26
N ASP A 19 -14.16 -17.96 33.70
CA ASP A 19 -14.30 -16.69 34.42
C ASP A 19 -15.76 -16.26 34.65
N ASP A 20 -16.73 -16.90 33.99
CA ASP A 20 -18.16 -16.56 34.10
C ASP A 20 -18.92 -17.51 35.04
N CYS A 21 -18.71 -18.84 34.92
CA CYS A 21 -19.44 -19.84 35.72
C CYS A 21 -18.58 -20.61 36.73
N GLY A 22 -17.26 -20.40 36.75
CA GLY A 22 -16.34 -21.11 37.64
C GLY A 22 -16.07 -22.57 37.27
N HIS A 23 -16.66 -23.11 36.20
CA HIS A 23 -16.39 -24.47 35.72
C HIS A 23 -14.89 -24.69 35.53
N SER A 24 -14.35 -25.76 36.11
CA SER A 24 -12.93 -26.09 36.10
C SER A 24 -12.63 -27.36 35.31
N GLU A 25 -11.55 -27.32 34.53
CA GLU A 25 -11.04 -28.46 33.78
C GLU A 25 -9.52 -28.58 33.98
N TYR A 26 -9.02 -29.80 34.20
CA TYR A 26 -7.59 -30.06 34.34
C TYR A 26 -6.95 -30.26 32.98
N GLN A 27 -5.85 -29.57 32.71
CA GLN A 27 -5.08 -29.73 31.47
C GLN A 27 -3.62 -30.00 31.80
N ASN A 28 -3.02 -30.97 31.11
CA ASN A 28 -1.58 -31.20 31.21
C ASN A 28 -0.86 -30.10 30.44
N CYS A 29 0.19 -29.52 31.01
CA CYS A 29 1.01 -28.55 30.29
C CYS A 29 2.47 -28.59 30.72
N ASP A 30 3.33 -28.19 29.80
CA ASP A 30 4.73 -27.97 30.11
C ASP A 30 4.88 -26.67 30.93
N TYR A 31 5.88 -26.65 31.81
CA TYR A 31 6.25 -25.44 32.56
C TYR A 31 7.52 -24.87 31.95
N GLU A 32 7.52 -23.58 31.69
CA GLU A 32 8.64 -22.87 31.09
C GLU A 32 9.29 -21.93 32.10
N ARG A 33 10.61 -21.77 31.97
CA ARG A 33 11.39 -20.88 32.83
C ARG A 33 11.41 -19.48 32.23
N GLN A 34 10.85 -18.51 32.95
CA GLN A 34 10.91 -17.10 32.52
C GLN A 34 12.31 -16.51 32.77
N SER A 35 12.59 -15.37 32.14
CA SER A 35 13.85 -14.61 32.27
C SER A 35 14.20 -14.26 33.73
N GLY A 36 13.20 -14.17 34.62
CA GLY A 36 13.37 -13.97 36.07
C GLY A 36 13.59 -15.24 36.89
N GLY A 37 13.82 -16.40 36.25
CA GLY A 37 14.08 -17.68 36.92
C GLY A 37 12.87 -18.40 37.50
N ALA A 38 11.70 -17.76 37.55
CA ALA A 38 10.42 -18.35 37.95
C ALA A 38 9.88 -19.30 36.87
N TRP A 39 9.33 -20.43 37.31
CA TRP A 39 8.64 -21.39 36.44
C TRP A 39 7.17 -21.01 36.32
N LYS A 40 6.66 -20.92 35.09
CA LYS A 40 5.24 -20.70 34.82
C LYS A 40 4.71 -21.74 33.84
N PRO A 41 3.43 -22.12 33.94
CA PRO A 41 2.81 -22.99 32.95
C PRO A 41 2.83 -22.32 31.57
N ASN A 42 3.02 -23.11 30.51
CA ASN A 42 2.87 -22.65 29.14
C ASN A 42 1.37 -22.43 28.85
N GLU A 43 0.89 -21.22 29.15
CA GLU A 43 -0.50 -20.83 28.94
C GLU A 43 -0.92 -20.92 27.46
N GLY A 44 0.00 -20.68 26.52
CA GLY A 44 -0.27 -20.81 25.08
C GLY A 44 -0.67 -22.24 24.70
N GLN A 45 0.05 -23.24 25.21
CA GLN A 45 -0.24 -24.65 25.00
C GLN A 45 -1.61 -25.03 25.58
N VAL A 46 -1.94 -24.53 26.77
CA VAL A 46 -3.21 -24.77 27.47
C VAL A 46 -4.36 -24.12 26.72
N ILE A 47 -4.25 -22.83 26.38
CA ILE A 47 -5.26 -22.07 25.64
C ILE A 47 -5.54 -22.71 24.29
N HIS A 48 -4.51 -23.16 23.58
CA HIS A 48 -4.67 -23.84 22.29
C HIS A 48 -5.54 -25.10 22.42
N ARG A 49 -5.27 -25.96 23.41
CA ARG A 49 -6.07 -27.18 23.64
C ARG A 49 -7.49 -26.88 24.09
N LEU A 50 -7.66 -25.94 25.02
CA LEU A 50 -8.99 -25.52 25.48
C LEU A 50 -9.82 -24.96 24.33
N THR A 51 -9.21 -24.14 23.47
CA THR A 51 -9.89 -23.58 22.29
C THR A 51 -10.35 -24.68 21.33
N LYS A 52 -9.53 -25.72 21.14
CA LYS A 52 -9.92 -26.91 20.36
C LYS A 52 -11.11 -27.66 20.98
N ASN A 53 -11.25 -27.62 22.31
CA ASN A 53 -12.36 -28.20 23.06
C ASN A 53 -13.56 -27.22 23.24
N GLY A 54 -13.60 -26.13 22.46
CA GLY A 54 -14.75 -25.21 22.43
C GLY A 54 -14.77 -24.15 23.52
N TRP A 55 -13.68 -24.00 24.29
CA TRP A 55 -13.51 -22.84 25.16
C TRP A 55 -13.15 -21.60 24.33
N THR A 56 -13.42 -20.41 24.87
CA THR A 56 -13.03 -19.15 24.24
C THR A 56 -12.11 -18.34 25.14
N HIS A 57 -11.05 -17.77 24.56
CA HIS A 57 -10.13 -16.88 25.24
C HIS A 57 -10.09 -15.54 24.51
N ILE A 58 -10.88 -14.55 24.99
CA ILE A 58 -11.04 -13.25 24.34
C ILE A 58 -10.79 -12.14 25.35
N LYS A 59 -9.89 -11.20 25.01
CA LYS A 59 -9.50 -10.06 25.87
C LYS A 59 -9.08 -10.50 27.29
N GLY A 60 -8.29 -11.56 27.38
CA GLY A 60 -7.78 -12.09 28.66
C GLY A 60 -8.80 -12.82 29.54
N LYS A 61 -10.01 -13.12 29.03
CA LYS A 61 -11.02 -13.91 29.73
C LYS A 61 -11.21 -15.27 29.08
N LEU A 62 -11.05 -16.32 29.87
CA LEU A 62 -11.22 -17.73 29.52
C LEU A 62 -12.64 -18.19 29.89
N ARG A 63 -13.39 -18.67 28.90
CA ARG A 63 -14.78 -19.11 29.08
C ARG A 63 -14.99 -20.52 28.56
N CYS A 64 -15.78 -21.30 29.27
CA CYS A 64 -16.23 -22.59 28.79
C CYS A 64 -17.20 -22.43 27.61
N MET A 65 -17.45 -23.54 26.92
CA MET A 65 -18.36 -23.58 25.77
C MET A 65 -19.76 -23.07 26.12
N ALA A 66 -20.33 -23.49 27.26
CA ALA A 66 -21.68 -23.10 27.68
C ALA A 66 -21.82 -21.58 27.89
N CYS A 67 -20.87 -20.95 28.60
CA CYS A 67 -20.86 -19.50 28.79
C CYS A 67 -20.62 -18.73 27.50
N SER A 68 -19.79 -19.28 26.60
CA SER A 68 -19.53 -18.68 25.29
C SER A 68 -20.79 -18.69 24.42
N VAL A 69 -21.55 -19.78 24.43
CA VAL A 69 -22.83 -19.91 23.72
C VAL A 69 -23.87 -18.96 24.32
N LYS A 70 -24.02 -18.96 25.64
CA LYS A 70 -24.95 -18.07 26.35
C LYS A 70 -24.69 -16.60 26.02
N ARG A 71 -23.43 -16.16 26.08
CA ARG A 71 -23.05 -14.79 25.73
C ARG A 71 -23.27 -14.44 24.26
N LYS A 72 -23.12 -15.41 23.34
CA LYS A 72 -23.39 -15.19 21.92
C LYS A 72 -24.90 -15.03 21.66
N ALA A 73 -25.74 -15.75 22.40
CA ALA A 73 -27.19 -15.63 22.34
C ALA A 73 -27.69 -14.34 23.00
N GLU A 74 -27.06 -13.90 24.09
CA GLU A 74 -27.37 -12.66 24.82
C GLU A 74 -26.66 -11.43 24.23
N LYS A 75 -26.19 -11.47 22.97
CA LYS A 75 -25.58 -10.28 22.36
C LYS A 75 -26.56 -9.11 22.55
N PRO A 76 -26.19 -8.04 23.28
CA PRO A 76 -27.03 -6.86 23.31
C PRO A 76 -27.18 -6.41 21.86
N GLU A 77 -28.41 -6.10 21.46
CA GLU A 77 -28.65 -5.33 20.24
C GLU A 77 -27.64 -4.19 20.26
N MET A 78 -26.77 -4.15 19.26
CA MET A 78 -25.95 -2.98 19.06
C MET A 78 -26.95 -1.88 18.78
N THR A 79 -27.23 -1.05 19.78
CA THR A 79 -27.91 0.21 19.57
C THR A 79 -27.05 0.92 18.54
N GLU A 80 -27.61 1.03 17.34
CA GLU A 80 -27.04 1.75 16.22
C GLU A 80 -26.96 3.21 16.68
N ASN A 81 -25.87 3.55 17.36
CA ASN A 81 -25.47 4.93 17.58
C ASN A 81 -25.00 5.44 16.22
N VAL A 82 -25.96 5.66 15.32
CA VAL A 82 -25.73 6.38 14.08
C VAL A 82 -25.50 7.82 14.50
N THR A 83 -24.25 8.16 14.81
CA THR A 83 -23.83 9.55 14.76
C THR A 83 -24.19 10.06 13.37
N PRO A 84 -24.95 11.15 13.25
CA PRO A 84 -25.31 11.69 11.95
C PRO A 84 -24.03 11.94 11.16
N LEU A 85 -23.98 11.41 9.94
CA LEU A 85 -22.85 11.62 9.05
C LEU A 85 -22.60 13.12 8.93
N ARG A 86 -21.34 13.53 9.05
CA ARG A 86 -20.95 14.93 8.99
C ARG A 86 -21.40 15.51 7.65
N GLN A 87 -22.17 16.59 7.70
CA GLN A 87 -22.67 17.32 6.55
C GLN A 87 -21.86 18.61 6.34
N PRO A 88 -21.72 19.11 5.10
CA PRO A 88 -21.15 20.42 4.87
C PRO A 88 -22.03 21.49 5.51
N THR A 89 -21.40 22.52 6.08
CA THR A 89 -22.13 23.69 6.58
C THR A 89 -22.83 24.41 5.44
N ARG A 90 -23.84 25.24 5.75
CA ARG A 90 -24.55 26.03 4.73
C ARG A 90 -23.61 26.94 3.93
N GLU A 91 -22.60 27.49 4.60
CA GLU A 91 -21.58 28.33 3.95
C GLU A 91 -20.71 27.50 3.01
N GLN A 92 -20.25 26.32 3.45
CA GLN A 92 -19.50 25.40 2.58
C GLN A 92 -20.34 24.97 1.37
N LYS A 93 -21.62 24.64 1.55
CA LYS A 93 -22.50 24.30 0.41
C LYS A 93 -22.56 25.45 -0.61
N ARG A 94 -22.66 26.70 -0.14
CA ARG A 94 -22.66 27.87 -1.03
C ARG A 94 -21.34 28.02 -1.78
N GLN A 95 -20.22 27.90 -1.08
CA GLN A 95 -18.88 28.01 -1.66
C GLN A 95 -18.60 26.89 -2.68
N ILE A 96 -19.07 25.67 -2.41
CA ILE A 96 -18.97 24.54 -3.35
C ILE A 96 -19.73 24.87 -4.64
N ILE A 97 -20.98 25.32 -4.54
CA ILE A 97 -21.81 25.65 -5.71
C ILE A 97 -21.18 26.79 -6.52
N GLU A 98 -20.69 27.83 -5.84
CA GLU A 98 -20.03 28.98 -6.48
C GLU A 98 -18.78 28.54 -7.25
N LEU A 99 -17.88 27.80 -6.60
CA LEU A 99 -16.63 27.37 -7.22
C LEU A 99 -16.88 26.37 -8.36
N LEU A 100 -17.80 25.41 -8.19
CA LEU A 100 -18.21 24.50 -9.27
C LEU A 100 -18.77 25.27 -10.47
N GLY A 101 -19.48 26.38 -10.27
CA GLY A 101 -19.94 27.24 -11.35
C GLY A 101 -18.83 27.86 -12.21
N GLU A 102 -17.64 28.02 -11.64
CA GLU A 102 -16.47 28.56 -12.34
C GLU A 102 -15.66 27.46 -13.05
N VAL A 103 -15.42 26.35 -12.33
CA VAL A 103 -14.48 25.31 -12.74
C VAL A 103 -15.10 24.12 -13.48
N TYR A 104 -16.41 23.93 -13.41
CA TYR A 104 -17.09 22.81 -14.03
C TYR A 104 -17.87 23.24 -15.27
N ASP A 105 -17.69 22.52 -16.38
CA ASP A 105 -18.41 22.75 -17.62
C ASP A 105 -19.60 21.81 -17.75
N THR A 106 -20.80 22.35 -17.58
CA THR A 106 -22.05 21.60 -17.66
C THR A 106 -22.45 21.21 -19.09
N THR A 107 -21.82 21.78 -20.11
CA THR A 107 -22.14 21.46 -21.52
C THR A 107 -21.51 20.14 -21.94
N ILE A 108 -20.29 19.90 -21.46
CA ILE A 108 -19.46 18.72 -21.76
C ILE A 108 -19.27 17.82 -20.53
N GLU A 109 -19.99 18.13 -19.45
CA GLU A 109 -20.06 17.39 -18.18
C GLU A 109 -18.68 17.02 -17.60
N ARG A 110 -17.78 18.00 -17.45
CA ARG A 110 -16.44 17.77 -16.87
C ARG A 110 -15.83 19.03 -16.25
N TYR A 111 -14.78 18.82 -15.45
CA TYR A 111 -13.92 19.89 -14.96
C TYR A 111 -13.11 20.58 -16.07
N ARG A 112 -12.80 21.86 -15.86
CA ARG A 112 -11.91 22.66 -16.70
C ARG A 112 -10.48 22.57 -16.18
N GLY A 113 -9.52 22.37 -17.08
CA GLY A 113 -8.10 22.32 -16.74
C GLY A 113 -7.76 21.18 -15.77
N ALA A 114 -7.00 21.51 -14.73
CA ALA A 114 -6.53 20.55 -13.73
C ALA A 114 -7.45 20.43 -12.49
N GLU A 115 -8.67 20.99 -12.56
CA GLU A 115 -9.60 21.01 -11.43
C GLU A 115 -10.26 19.64 -11.20
N SER A 116 -10.67 19.39 -9.95
CA SER A 116 -11.33 18.17 -9.50
C SER A 116 -12.09 18.40 -8.19
N ASP A 117 -12.88 17.42 -7.76
CA ASP A 117 -13.56 17.45 -6.45
C ASP A 117 -12.56 17.70 -5.29
N VAL A 118 -11.32 17.23 -5.44
CA VAL A 118 -10.24 17.39 -4.45
C VAL A 118 -9.75 18.83 -4.42
N THR A 119 -9.39 19.40 -5.56
CA THR A 119 -8.85 20.77 -5.63
C THR A 119 -9.89 21.81 -5.21
N VAL A 120 -11.17 21.58 -5.55
CA VAL A 120 -12.30 22.41 -5.09
C VAL A 120 -12.44 22.36 -3.56
N ALA A 121 -12.39 21.16 -2.96
CA ALA A 121 -12.47 21.03 -1.51
C ALA A 121 -11.27 21.67 -0.78
N GLU A 122 -10.06 21.53 -1.35
CA GLU A 122 -8.83 22.15 -0.85
C GLU A 122 -8.89 23.67 -0.92
N ALA A 123 -9.39 24.23 -2.03
CA ALA A 123 -9.54 25.67 -2.23
C ALA A 123 -10.53 26.29 -1.22
N ILE A 124 -11.61 25.59 -0.91
CA ILE A 124 -12.59 26.03 0.11
C ILE A 124 -12.00 25.94 1.52
N GLY A 125 -11.22 24.90 1.81
CA GLY A 125 -10.61 24.70 3.11
C GLY A 125 -11.62 24.49 4.23
N GLY A 126 -11.28 24.84 5.47
CA GLY A 126 -12.19 24.72 6.63
C GLY A 126 -12.64 23.29 6.94
N GLY A 127 -11.88 22.28 6.49
CA GLY A 127 -12.25 20.87 6.61
C GLY A 127 -13.41 20.46 5.70
N CYS A 128 -13.60 21.16 4.57
CA CYS A 128 -14.45 20.71 3.47
C CYS A 128 -13.93 19.38 2.92
N MET A 129 -14.81 18.41 2.71
CA MET A 129 -14.44 17.09 2.19
C MET A 129 -14.78 17.00 0.70
N PHE A 130 -13.90 16.41 -0.11
CA PHE A 130 -14.13 16.20 -1.55
C PHE A 130 -15.40 15.40 -1.84
N GLY A 131 -15.79 14.47 -0.96
CA GLY A 131 -17.05 13.74 -1.10
C GLY A 131 -18.29 14.62 -1.09
N TRP A 132 -18.27 15.74 -0.34
CA TRP A 132 -19.36 16.72 -0.36
C TRP A 132 -19.41 17.50 -1.67
N VAL A 133 -18.25 17.76 -2.27
CA VAL A 133 -18.14 18.39 -3.58
C VAL A 133 -18.70 17.44 -4.65
N ALA A 134 -18.29 16.18 -4.62
CA ALA A 134 -18.76 15.15 -5.54
C ALA A 134 -20.30 14.99 -5.49
N GLU A 135 -20.87 14.90 -4.29
CA GLU A 135 -22.33 14.82 -4.10
C GLU A 135 -23.05 16.02 -4.71
N ILE A 136 -22.59 17.25 -4.44
CA ILE A 136 -23.21 18.48 -4.94
C ILE A 136 -23.00 18.63 -6.46
N ARG A 137 -21.83 18.24 -6.97
CA ARG A 137 -21.52 18.22 -8.41
C ARG A 137 -22.46 17.28 -9.14
N GLU A 138 -22.59 16.03 -8.69
CA GLU A 138 -23.49 15.05 -9.32
C GLU A 138 -24.96 15.48 -9.25
N GLU A 139 -25.38 16.10 -8.14
CA GLU A 139 -26.75 16.58 -7.96
C GLU A 139 -27.09 17.79 -8.84
N LEU A 140 -26.18 18.77 -8.98
CA LEU A 140 -26.49 20.08 -9.57
C LEU A 140 -25.80 20.38 -10.90
N PHE A 141 -24.72 19.68 -11.24
CA PHE A 141 -23.86 20.00 -12.39
C PHE A 141 -23.69 18.83 -13.36
N GLY A 142 -23.38 17.62 -12.88
CA GLY A 142 -23.19 16.43 -13.70
C GLY A 142 -22.16 15.43 -13.14
N PRO A 143 -21.91 14.32 -13.85
CA PRO A 143 -21.00 13.25 -13.44
C PRO A 143 -19.52 13.68 -13.43
N ASP A 144 -18.63 12.87 -12.85
CA ASP A 144 -17.19 13.12 -12.94
C ASP A 144 -16.73 12.70 -14.33
N GLY A 145 -17.01 13.54 -15.33
CA GLY A 145 -16.63 13.28 -16.71
C GLY A 145 -15.13 13.04 -16.80
N ARG A 146 -14.72 12.11 -17.67
CA ARG A 146 -13.29 11.85 -17.88
C ARG A 146 -12.61 13.13 -18.36
N ASN A 147 -11.50 13.48 -17.73
CA ASN A 147 -10.69 14.61 -18.14
C ASN A 147 -9.93 14.26 -19.43
N GLU A 148 -10.49 14.64 -20.59
CA GLU A 148 -9.87 14.42 -21.91
C GLU A 148 -8.46 15.01 -21.99
N GLU A 149 -8.15 16.09 -21.24
CA GLU A 149 -6.81 16.67 -21.19
C GLU A 149 -5.82 15.72 -20.52
N LEU A 150 -6.24 15.02 -19.46
CA LEU A 150 -5.42 13.99 -18.81
C LEU A 150 -5.16 12.82 -19.75
N ASP A 151 -6.17 12.39 -20.49
CA ASP A 151 -6.03 11.29 -21.46
C ASP A 151 -5.18 11.70 -22.67
N ALA A 152 -5.33 12.94 -23.17
CA ALA A 152 -4.48 13.51 -24.21
C ALA A 152 -3.02 13.61 -23.74
N LEU A 153 -2.79 14.10 -22.53
CA LEU A 153 -1.45 14.21 -21.95
C LEU A 153 -0.80 12.83 -21.78
N ARG A 154 -1.57 11.82 -21.36
CA ARG A 154 -1.09 10.42 -21.30
C ARG A 154 -0.68 9.90 -22.68
N ALA A 155 -1.47 10.18 -23.71
CA ALA A 155 -1.15 9.79 -25.07
C ALA A 155 0.14 10.49 -25.55
N ASP A 156 0.26 11.80 -25.32
CA ASP A 156 1.46 12.57 -25.69
C ASP A 156 2.70 12.05 -24.97
N ILE A 157 2.62 11.76 -23.66
CA ILE A 157 3.74 11.17 -22.90
C ILE A 157 4.17 9.85 -23.52
N SER A 158 3.23 8.99 -23.92
CA SER A 158 3.53 7.71 -24.56
C SER A 158 4.28 7.90 -25.88
N VAL A 159 3.82 8.82 -26.73
CA VAL A 159 4.47 9.14 -28.01
C VAL A 159 5.89 9.66 -27.80
N TRP A 160 6.09 10.54 -26.82
CA TRP A 160 7.41 11.07 -26.49
C TRP A 160 8.36 10.02 -25.91
N GLN A 161 7.85 9.08 -25.11
CA GLN A 161 8.64 7.96 -24.59
C GLN A 161 9.10 7.03 -25.71
N GLU A 162 8.22 6.69 -26.64
CA GLU A 162 8.55 5.87 -27.83
C GLU A 162 9.59 6.58 -28.70
N THR A 163 9.36 7.85 -29.02
CA THR A 163 10.28 8.67 -29.83
C THR A 163 11.66 8.76 -29.18
N SER A 164 11.71 8.95 -27.86
CA SER A 164 12.97 8.98 -27.10
C SER A 164 13.70 7.63 -27.15
N GLY A 165 12.97 6.52 -27.02
CA GLY A 165 13.52 5.17 -27.13
C GLY A 165 14.13 4.87 -28.51
N GLU A 166 13.45 5.31 -29.58
CA GLU A 166 13.98 5.19 -30.95
C GLU A 166 15.25 6.01 -31.16
N LEU A 167 15.26 7.27 -30.69
CA LEU A 167 16.42 8.14 -30.79
C LEU A 167 17.61 7.58 -30.02
N LEU A 168 17.39 7.02 -28.82
CA LEU A 168 18.44 6.39 -28.03
C LEU A 168 19.05 5.18 -28.76
N THR A 169 18.21 4.36 -29.41
CA THR A 169 18.67 3.20 -30.19
C THR A 169 19.50 3.64 -31.39
N LYS A 170 19.06 4.68 -32.12
CA LYS A 170 19.81 5.28 -33.23
C LYS A 170 21.14 5.86 -32.75
N ALA A 171 21.16 6.55 -31.62
CA ALA A 171 22.37 7.12 -31.02
C ALA A 171 23.38 6.02 -30.64
N HIS A 172 22.93 4.94 -29.99
CA HIS A 172 23.79 3.80 -29.67
C HIS A 172 24.38 3.14 -30.92
N ALA A 173 23.60 2.98 -31.98
CA ALA A 173 24.09 2.43 -33.25
C ALA A 173 25.15 3.35 -33.88
N ALA A 174 24.92 4.67 -33.86
CA ALA A 174 25.87 5.66 -34.38
C ALA A 174 27.18 5.67 -33.58
N ILE A 175 27.12 5.60 -32.25
CA ILE A 175 28.31 5.53 -31.38
C ILE A 175 29.16 4.30 -31.74
N ARG A 176 28.54 3.12 -31.87
CA ARG A 176 29.25 1.89 -32.27
C ARG A 176 29.91 2.04 -33.65
N ALA A 177 29.22 2.65 -34.61
CA ALA A 177 29.79 2.89 -35.92
C ALA A 177 31.03 3.80 -35.86
N VAL A 178 30.99 4.85 -35.02
CA VAL A 178 32.14 5.74 -34.79
C VAL A 178 33.31 4.99 -34.16
N GLU A 179 33.05 4.13 -33.17
CA GLU A 179 34.07 3.28 -32.55
C GLU A 179 34.72 2.35 -33.58
N ASP A 180 33.93 1.66 -34.40
CA ASP A 180 34.42 0.80 -35.49
C ASP A 180 35.27 1.56 -36.51
N HIS A 181 34.84 2.75 -36.91
CA HIS A 181 35.61 3.62 -37.79
C HIS A 181 36.94 4.06 -37.14
N GLY A 182 36.92 4.36 -35.84
CA GLY A 182 38.12 4.67 -35.06
C GLY A 182 39.12 3.52 -35.04
N GLU A 183 38.67 2.28 -34.83
CA GLU A 183 39.54 1.10 -34.87
C GLU A 183 40.12 0.85 -36.26
N ARG A 184 39.32 1.02 -37.33
CA ARG A 184 39.83 0.91 -38.71
C ARG A 184 40.88 1.97 -39.02
N ALA A 185 40.69 3.21 -38.57
CA ALA A 185 41.67 4.28 -38.75
C ALA A 185 42.99 3.95 -38.04
N LYS A 186 42.93 3.39 -36.82
CA LYS A 186 44.13 2.90 -36.10
C LYS A 186 44.84 1.78 -36.86
N ASP A 187 44.12 0.84 -37.46
CA ASP A 187 44.73 -0.21 -38.29
C ASP A 187 45.45 0.36 -39.51
N PHE A 188 44.81 1.29 -40.24
CA PHE A 188 45.45 1.97 -41.36
C PHE A 188 46.69 2.73 -40.94
N GLN A 189 46.65 3.43 -39.80
CA GLN A 189 47.82 4.12 -39.25
C GLN A 189 48.97 3.14 -38.99
N ARG A 190 48.71 2.01 -38.32
CA ARG A 190 49.75 0.97 -38.06
C ARG A 190 50.34 0.42 -39.36
N ARG A 191 49.51 0.18 -40.37
CA ARG A 191 49.96 -0.31 -41.68
C ARG A 191 50.81 0.73 -42.40
N MET A 192 50.42 2.00 -42.37
CA MET A 192 51.19 3.11 -42.94
C MET A 192 52.55 3.22 -42.25
N ASP A 193 52.59 3.20 -40.91
CA ASP A 193 53.82 3.27 -40.13
C ASP A 193 54.77 2.11 -40.47
N ALA A 194 54.24 0.89 -40.65
CA ALA A 194 55.01 -0.27 -41.06
C ALA A 194 55.61 -0.12 -42.47
N LEU A 195 54.84 0.41 -43.43
CA LEU A 195 55.31 0.68 -44.78
C LEU A 195 56.38 1.77 -44.82
N LEU A 196 56.19 2.87 -44.09
CA LEU A 196 57.19 3.94 -43.95
C LEU A 196 58.49 3.42 -43.35
N LYS A 197 58.41 2.53 -42.35
CA LYS A 197 59.58 1.87 -41.77
C LYS A 197 60.29 0.97 -42.79
N ALA A 198 59.55 0.21 -43.60
CA ALA A 198 60.10 -0.70 -44.61
C ALA A 198 60.75 0.04 -45.79
N ALA A 199 60.23 1.20 -46.19
CA ALA A 199 60.71 1.98 -47.33
C ALA A 199 62.07 2.69 -47.10
N GLY A 200 62.55 2.78 -45.85
CA GLY A 200 63.83 3.41 -45.52
C GLY A 200 63.90 4.92 -45.83
N PRO A 201 65.10 5.53 -45.93
CA PRO A 201 65.27 6.99 -46.01
C PRO A 201 64.61 7.66 -47.23
N ARG A 202 64.39 6.93 -48.33
CA ARG A 202 63.76 7.46 -49.54
C ARG A 202 62.23 7.57 -49.44
N GLY A 203 61.58 6.80 -48.57
CA GLY A 203 60.13 6.84 -48.36
C GLY A 203 59.65 7.98 -47.45
N LYS A 204 60.54 8.50 -46.59
CA LYS A 204 60.22 9.58 -45.62
C LYS A 204 60.12 10.98 -46.23
N ALA A 205 60.52 11.17 -47.49
CA ALA A 205 60.58 12.49 -48.13
C ALA A 205 59.27 12.89 -48.85
N ILE A 206 58.25 12.02 -48.90
CA ILE A 206 57.05 12.20 -49.74
C ILE A 206 55.73 12.17 -48.91
N ALA A 207 55.78 11.86 -47.61
CA ALA A 207 54.62 11.93 -46.70
C ALA A 207 54.63 13.25 -45.92
#